data_AF-A0A246ECF7-F1
#
_entry.id   AF-A0A246ECF7-F1
#
_cell.length_a   1.000
_cell.length_b   1.000
_cell.length_c   1.000
_cell.angle_alpha   90.00
_cell.angle_beta   90.00
_cell.angle_gamma   90.00
#
_symmetry.space_group_name_H-M   'P 1'
#
loop_
_entity.id
_entity.type
_entity.pdbx_description
1 polymer ?
#
loop_
_entity_poly.entity_id
_entity_poly.type
_entity_poly.pdbx_seq_one_letter_code
_entity_poly.pdbx_strand_id
1 'polypeptide(L)'
;MVPMYVGTIRRVENTTVELAGHSLEEIRDQAQAAAPEGFDLVSAPVQMIKGSSELKATATYQRRDGLRDIEADDREALFAKVPEGWQLVNIRKH
;
A
#
# COMPACT_ATOMS: atom_id res chain seq x y z
N MET A 1 28.80 24.14 -2.24
CA MET A 1 28.29 22.85 -1.75
C MET A 1 26.84 22.79 -2.17
N VAL A 2 26.51 21.96 -3.16
CA VAL A 2 25.13 21.85 -3.67
C VAL A 2 24.31 21.15 -2.58
N PRO A 3 23.13 21.66 -2.17
CA PRO A 3 22.31 20.97 -1.19
C PRO A 3 21.87 19.63 -1.78
N MET A 4 22.16 18.53 -1.10
CA MET A 4 21.80 17.19 -1.57
C MET A 4 20.47 16.78 -0.93
N TYR A 5 19.52 16.30 -1.73
CA TYR A 5 18.25 15.77 -1.24
C TYR A 5 18.29 14.24 -1.24
N VAL A 6 17.77 13.66 -0.16
CA VAL A 6 17.58 12.21 -0.04
C VAL A 6 16.08 11.94 -0.04
N GLY A 7 15.61 11.20 -1.04
CA GLY A 7 14.23 10.75 -1.17
C GLY A 7 14.10 9.29 -0.78
N THR A 8 13.19 8.97 0.13
CA THR A 8 12.85 7.57 0.42
C THR A 8 11.69 7.16 -0.48
N ILE A 9 11.92 6.16 -1.33
CA ILE A 9 10.93 5.57 -2.23
C ILE A 9 10.47 4.22 -1.66
N ARG A 10 9.21 3.88 -1.91
CA ARG A 10 8.64 2.55 -1.64
C ARG A 10 8.12 1.93 -2.93
N ARG A 11 8.20 0.62 -3.06
CA ARG A 11 7.52 -0.10 -4.13
C ARG A 11 6.00 -0.04 -3.89
N VAL A 12 5.25 0.32 -4.93
CA VAL A 12 3.79 0.34 -4.94
C VAL A 12 3.32 -0.92 -5.63
N GLU A 13 3.15 -1.97 -4.85
CA GLU A 13 2.57 -3.22 -5.29
C GLU A 13 1.27 -3.41 -4.52
N ASN A 14 0.15 -3.53 -5.23
CA ASN A 14 -1.15 -3.77 -4.64
C ASN A 14 -1.63 -5.17 -5.00
N THR A 15 -2.30 -5.81 -4.06
CA THR A 15 -2.98 -7.08 -4.28
C THR A 15 -4.35 -7.02 -3.64
N THR A 16 -5.33 -7.64 -4.30
CA THR A 16 -6.71 -7.66 -3.85
C THR A 16 -7.13 -9.09 -3.60
N VAL A 17 -7.79 -9.32 -2.46
CA VAL A 17 -8.36 -10.61 -2.09
C VAL A 17 -9.85 -10.43 -1.88
N GLU A 18 -10.65 -11.31 -2.48
CA GLU A 18 -12.08 -11.38 -2.24
C GLU A 18 -12.35 -12.24 -1.02
N LEU A 19 -13.06 -11.68 -0.05
CA LEU A 19 -13.46 -12.33 1.19
C LEU A 19 -14.98 -12.39 1.25
N ALA A 20 -15.51 -13.43 1.88
CA ALA A 20 -16.93 -13.57 2.15
C ALA A 20 -17.10 -14.01 3.60
N GLY A 21 -18.06 -13.39 4.28
CA GLY A 21 -18.39 -13.68 5.67
C GLY A 21 -19.81 -13.22 6.00
N HIS A 22 -20.30 -13.58 7.17
CA HIS A 22 -21.66 -13.23 7.58
C HIS A 22 -21.72 -11.96 8.43
N SER A 23 -20.57 -11.46 8.87
CA SER A 23 -20.44 -10.30 9.76
C SER A 23 -19.23 -9.43 9.38
N LEU A 24 -19.31 -8.13 9.69
CA LEU A 24 -18.19 -7.20 9.49
C LEU A 24 -16.95 -7.60 10.31
N GLU A 25 -17.16 -8.09 11.53
CA GLU A 25 -16.08 -8.56 12.41
C GLU A 25 -15.36 -9.76 11.80
N GLU A 26 -16.11 -10.73 11.28
CA GLU A 26 -15.57 -11.94 10.66
C GLU A 26 -14.75 -11.61 9.40
N ILE A 27 -15.28 -10.74 8.55
CA ILE A 27 -14.57 -10.24 7.36
C ILE A 27 -13.29 -9.49 7.74
N ARG A 28 -13.33 -8.70 8.82
CA ARG A 28 -12.16 -7.97 9.30
C ARG A 28 -11.09 -8.94 9.79
N ASP A 29 -11.46 -9.94 10.60
CA ASP A 29 -10.53 -10.96 11.09
C ASP A 29 -9.92 -11.74 9.92
N GLN A 30 -10.74 -12.16 8.95
CA GLN A 30 -10.26 -12.78 7.72
C GLN A 30 -9.31 -11.87 6.94
N ALA A 31 -9.64 -10.58 6.80
CA ALA A 31 -8.79 -9.63 6.08
C ALA A 31 -7.45 -9.41 6.79
N GLN A 32 -7.43 -9.38 8.13
CA GLN A 32 -6.19 -9.29 8.89
C GLN A 32 -5.37 -10.59 8.80
N ALA A 33 -6.01 -11.75 8.86
CA ALA A 33 -5.35 -13.05 8.76
C ALA A 33 -4.85 -13.38 7.34
N ALA A 34 -5.52 -12.87 6.31
CA ALA A 34 -5.16 -13.07 4.90
C ALA A 34 -4.09 -12.08 4.41
N ALA A 35 -3.64 -11.13 5.25
CA ALA A 35 -2.61 -10.18 4.89
C ALA A 35 -1.29 -10.89 4.55
N PRO A 36 -0.78 -10.76 3.31
CA PRO A 36 0.51 -11.34 2.95
C PRO A 36 1.67 -10.69 3.72
N GLU A 37 2.76 -11.43 3.94
CA GLU A 37 3.94 -10.88 4.61
C GLU A 37 4.53 -9.70 3.82
N GLY A 38 4.81 -8.59 4.51
CA GLY A 38 5.29 -7.34 3.91
C GLY A 38 4.21 -6.48 3.22
N PHE A 39 2.94 -6.90 3.29
CA PHE A 39 1.79 -6.14 2.83
C PHE A 39 0.94 -5.65 4.01
N ASP A 40 0.46 -4.42 3.90
CA ASP A 40 -0.50 -3.83 4.84
C ASP A 40 -1.88 -3.76 4.21
N LEU A 41 -2.90 -4.08 4.99
CA LEU A 41 -4.29 -3.83 4.59
C LEU A 41 -4.52 -2.32 4.51
N VAL A 42 -4.84 -1.81 3.32
CA VAL A 42 -5.09 -0.38 3.09
C VAL A 42 -6.56 -0.06 2.90
N SER A 43 -7.34 -1.02 2.42
CA SER A 43 -8.78 -0.86 2.21
C SER A 43 -9.48 -2.21 2.25
N ALA A 44 -10.70 -2.26 2.78
CA ALA A 44 -11.55 -3.45 2.74
C ALA A 44 -13.03 -3.03 2.65
N PRO A 45 -13.48 -2.45 1.52
CA PRO A 45 -14.88 -2.15 1.32
C PRO A 45 -15.72 -3.43 1.42
N VAL A 46 -16.73 -3.40 2.29
CA VAL A 46 -17.71 -4.48 2.44
C VAL A 46 -18.97 -4.12 1.65
N GLN A 47 -19.45 -5.08 0.87
CA GLN A 47 -20.65 -5.02 0.07
C GLN A 47 -21.63 -6.09 0.56
N MET A 48 -22.83 -5.66 0.92
CA MET A 48 -23.92 -6.58 1.26
C MET A 48 -24.56 -7.08 -0.03
N ILE A 49 -24.67 -8.40 -0.19
CA ILE A 49 -25.40 -8.96 -1.33
C ILE A 49 -26.90 -8.87 -1.03
N LYS A 50 -27.62 -8.14 -1.88
CA LYS A 50 -29.05 -7.92 -1.74
C LYS A 50 -29.79 -9.27 -1.74
N GLY A 51 -30.49 -9.57 -0.65
CA GLY A 51 -31.25 -10.82 -0.48
C GLY A 51 -30.44 -11.98 0.12
N SER A 52 -29.21 -11.74 0.58
CA SER A 52 -28.42 -12.72 1.33
C SER A 52 -27.92 -12.12 2.64
N SER A 53 -27.74 -12.97 3.65
CA SER A 53 -27.02 -12.64 4.89
C SER A 53 -25.50 -12.69 4.73
N GLU A 54 -25.00 -12.95 3.51
CA GLU A 54 -23.58 -12.90 3.18
C GLU A 54 -23.16 -11.47 2.81
N LEU A 55 -22.04 -11.09 3.41
CA LEU A 55 -21.26 -9.91 3.10
C LEU A 55 -20.07 -10.35 2.25
N LYS A 56 -19.79 -9.63 1.17
CA LYS A 56 -18.54 -9.75 0.42
C LYS A 56 -17.65 -8.57 0.74
N ALA A 57 -16.35 -8.80 0.86
CA ALA A 57 -15.39 -7.72 0.97
C ALA A 57 -14.26 -7.90 -0.03
N THR A 58 -13.79 -6.78 -0.56
CA THR A 58 -12.61 -6.75 -1.40
C THR A 58 -11.49 -6.14 -0.58
N ALA A 59 -10.67 -6.98 0.05
CA ALA A 59 -9.53 -6.54 0.82
C ALA A 59 -8.37 -6.18 -0.12
N THR A 60 -8.02 -4.90 -0.16
CA THR A 60 -6.88 -4.37 -0.89
C THR A 60 -5.70 -4.23 0.07
N TYR A 61 -4.61 -4.91 -0.26
CA TYR A 61 -3.34 -4.84 0.45
C TYR A 61 -2.31 -4.11 -0.40
N GLN A 62 -1.45 -3.34 0.25
CA GLN A 62 -0.35 -2.65 -0.39
C GLN A 62 0.96 -3.06 0.26
N ARG A 63 1.94 -3.44 -0.56
CA ARG A 63 3.29 -3.74 -0.10
C ARG A 63 3.90 -2.50 0.56
N ARG A 64 4.41 -2.67 1.76
CA ARG A 64 5.22 -1.67 2.47
C ARG A 64 6.67 -2.06 2.60
N ASP A 65 6.97 -3.33 2.36
CA ASP A 65 8.33 -3.84 2.35
C ASP A 65 9.08 -3.39 1.07
N GLY A 66 10.36 -3.04 1.22
CA GLY A 66 11.19 -2.52 0.13
C GLY A 66 11.32 -1.01 0.08
N LEU A 67 11.57 -0.36 1.23
CA LEU A 67 11.99 1.03 1.28
C LEU A 67 13.43 1.15 0.74
N ARG A 68 13.66 2.14 -0.13
CA ARG A 68 14.99 2.46 -0.63
C ARG A 68 15.21 3.96 -0.66
N ASP A 69 16.41 4.40 -0.34
CA ASP A 69 16.81 5.80 -0.49
C ASP A 69 17.41 6.05 -1.88
N ILE A 70 17.05 7.19 -2.46
CA ILE A 70 17.61 7.76 -3.68
C ILE A 70 18.13 9.16 -3.38
N GLU A 71 19.22 9.55 -4.03
CA GLU A 71 19.88 10.83 -3.82
C GLU A 71 19.83 11.66 -5.10
N ALA A 72 19.59 12.96 -4.96
CA ALA A 72 19.67 13.90 -6.08
C ALA A 72 19.96 15.32 -5.60
N ASP A 73 20.41 16.16 -6.52
CA ASP A 73 20.73 17.56 -6.26
C ASP A 73 19.48 18.42 -5.99
N ASP A 74 18.31 18.00 -6.49
CA ASP A 74 17.05 18.72 -6.37
C ASP A 74 15.85 17.78 -6.21
N ARG A 75 14.73 18.34 -5.72
CA ARG A 75 13.47 17.60 -5.56
C ARG A 75 12.94 17.07 -6.89
N GLU A 76 13.01 17.85 -7.97
CA GLU A 76 12.58 17.40 -9.31
C GLU A 76 13.42 16.23 -9.81
N ALA A 77 14.74 16.28 -9.57
CA ALA A 77 15.64 15.18 -9.92
C ALA A 77 15.35 13.90 -9.10
N LEU A 78 14.90 14.03 -7.84
CA LEU A 78 14.39 12.89 -7.07
C LEU A 78 13.16 12.28 -7.73
N PHE A 79 12.17 13.10 -8.11
CA PHE A 79 10.95 12.61 -8.79
C PHE A 79 11.26 11.90 -10.11
N ALA A 80 12.20 12.44 -10.89
CA ALA A 80 12.64 11.83 -12.15
C ALA A 80 13.40 10.50 -11.94
N LYS A 81 14.01 10.29 -10.77
CA LYS A 81 14.70 9.05 -10.41
C LYS A 81 13.77 7.97 -9.83
N VAL A 82 12.50 8.28 -9.56
CA VAL A 82 11.54 7.28 -9.06
C VAL A 82 11.19 6.31 -10.19
N PRO A 83 11.50 5.01 -10.06
CA PRO A 83 11.16 4.04 -11.09
C PRO A 83 9.64 3.81 -11.18
N GLU A 84 9.17 3.30 -12.32
CA GLU A 84 7.77 2.90 -12.47
C GLU A 84 7.39 1.82 -11.45
N GLY A 85 6.20 1.95 -10.86
CA GLY A 85 5.76 1.09 -9.76
C GLY A 85 6.40 1.42 -8.41
N TRP A 86 7.07 2.58 -8.29
CA TRP A 86 7.55 3.12 -7.02
C TRP A 86 6.93 4.48 -6.72
N GLN A 87 6.87 4.83 -5.44
CA GLN A 87 6.35 6.11 -4.99
C GLN A 87 7.30 6.71 -3.95
N LEU A 88 7.60 7.99 -4.15
CA LEU A 88 8.32 8.80 -3.18
C LEU A 88 7.42 9.06 -1.96
N VAL A 89 7.88 8.65 -0.78
CA VAL A 89 7.12 8.77 0.47
C VAL A 89 7.73 9.75 1.46
N ASN A 90 9.02 10.04 1.31
CA ASN A 90 9.70 11.01 2.15
C ASN A 90 10.78 11.73 1.34
N ILE A 91 11.03 13.00 1.66
CA ILE A 91 12.14 13.78 1.15
C ILE A 91 12.77 14.50 2.34
N ARG A 92 14.06 14.29 2.54
CA ARG A 92 14.86 15.04 3.50
C ARG A 92 16.01 15.76 2.82
N LYS A 93 16.41 16.89 3.38
CA LYS A 93 17.58 17.66 2.94
C LYS A 93 18.79 17.18 3.74
N HIS A 94 19.88 16.90 3.05
CA HIS A 94 21.19 16.55 3.60
C HIS A 94 22.13 17.76 3.60
#